data_AF-A0A927TSF8-F1
#
_entry.id   AF-A0A927TSF8-F1
#
_cell.length_a   1.000
_cell.length_b   1.000
_cell.length_c   1.000
_cell.angle_alpha   90.00
_cell.angle_beta   90.00
_cell.angle_gamma   90.00
#
_symmetry.space_group_name_H-M   'P 1'
#
loop_
_entity.id
_entity.type
_entity.pdbx_description
1 polymer ?
#
loop_
_entity_poly.entity_id
_entity_poly.type
_entity_poly.pdbx_seq_one_letter_code
_entity_poly.pdbx_strand_id
1 'polypeptide(L)'
;MARKTIVAGNWKMNMTPSQAVKLCEELKDLVKSDTVDVVYCVPAIDIIPVVEAVKGTNVKVGAENMYYEEKGAYTGEISAEMLKDAGVEYVIIGHSERRDYFKECDCMLNKKVKKAFEAGLTPILCCGESLEQREMNVTMDWIRLQIKSDLVGVTADQVKSMVIAYEPIWAIGTGKTATTEQAQEVCKGIRDCIAEMYDAATAEAVRIQYGGSVNASNAAELFGQPDIDGGLVGGASLKADFGKIVNF
;
A
#
# COMPACT_ATOMS: atom_id res chain seq x y z
N MET A 1 -13.55 -15.41 -9.03
CA MET A 1 -12.69 -14.78 -10.06
C MET A 1 -11.39 -14.41 -9.38
N ALA A 2 -10.24 -14.50 -10.06
CA ALA A 2 -8.98 -14.03 -9.50
C ALA A 2 -9.08 -12.53 -9.19
N ARG A 3 -8.53 -12.11 -8.05
CA ARG A 3 -8.46 -10.69 -7.67
C ARG A 3 -7.57 -9.96 -8.69
N LYS A 4 -7.99 -8.77 -9.11
CA LYS A 4 -7.18 -7.97 -10.04
C LYS A 4 -5.89 -7.54 -9.33
N THR A 5 -4.74 -7.81 -9.95
CA THR A 5 -3.45 -7.44 -9.40
C THR A 5 -3.33 -5.93 -9.29
N ILE A 6 -2.73 -5.46 -8.19
CA ILE A 6 -2.43 -4.04 -7.96
C ILE A 6 -0.95 -3.84 -7.64
N VAL A 7 -0.28 -2.99 -8.41
CA VAL A 7 1.12 -2.61 -8.18
C VAL A 7 1.17 -1.12 -7.85
N ALA A 8 1.48 -0.82 -6.58
CA ALA A 8 1.61 0.53 -6.07
C ALA A 8 3.09 0.88 -5.88
N GLY A 9 3.57 1.96 -6.47
CA GLY A 9 4.89 2.52 -6.22
C GLY A 9 4.84 3.50 -5.05
N ASN A 10 5.45 3.16 -3.91
CA ASN A 10 5.63 4.09 -2.79
C ASN A 10 6.97 4.82 -2.98
N TRP A 11 6.90 6.07 -3.44
CA TRP A 11 8.10 6.86 -3.74
C TRP A 11 8.81 7.33 -2.49
N LYS A 12 8.11 7.38 -1.35
CA LYS A 12 8.61 7.88 -0.06
C LYS A 12 9.10 9.31 -0.24
N MET A 13 9.98 9.76 0.65
CA MET A 13 10.60 11.09 0.59
C MET A 13 11.67 11.19 -0.53
N ASN A 14 11.28 10.98 -1.79
CA ASN A 14 12.12 11.13 -2.98
C ASN A 14 11.41 12.02 -4.02
N MET A 15 12.21 12.51 -4.96
CA MET A 15 11.78 13.41 -6.03
C MET A 15 11.41 14.83 -5.56
N THR A 16 11.52 15.74 -6.52
CA THR A 16 10.92 17.06 -6.51
C THR A 16 9.81 17.07 -7.57
N PRO A 17 8.91 18.08 -7.58
CA PRO A 17 7.82 18.13 -8.55
C PRO A 17 8.26 17.93 -10.01
N SER A 18 9.37 18.57 -10.41
CA SER A 18 9.91 18.45 -11.76
C SER A 18 10.54 17.09 -12.06
N GLN A 19 11.09 16.40 -11.06
CA GLN A 19 11.61 15.04 -11.22
C GLN A 19 10.47 14.02 -11.28
N ALA A 20 9.45 14.20 -10.45
CA ALA A 20 8.23 13.40 -10.43
C ALA A 20 7.53 13.38 -11.80
N VAL A 21 7.35 14.56 -12.42
CA VAL A 21 6.78 14.68 -13.78
C VAL A 21 7.63 13.95 -14.81
N LYS A 22 8.96 14.11 -14.79
CA LYS A 22 9.88 13.41 -15.71
C LYS A 22 9.79 11.89 -15.57
N LEU A 23 9.71 11.39 -14.33
CA LEU A 23 9.54 9.95 -14.09
C LEU A 23 8.19 9.46 -14.62
N CYS A 24 7.11 10.23 -14.47
CA CYS A 24 5.81 9.89 -15.06
C CYS A 24 5.88 9.77 -16.59
N GLU A 25 6.58 10.70 -17.26
CA GLU A 25 6.80 10.65 -18.71
C GLU A 25 7.59 9.41 -19.12
N GLU A 26 8.66 9.07 -18.38
CA GLU A 26 9.49 7.88 -18.63
C GLU A 26 8.69 6.58 -18.47
N LEU A 27 7.85 6.50 -17.44
CA LEU A 27 7.08 5.30 -17.12
C LEU A 27 5.81 5.13 -17.94
N LYS A 28 5.30 6.20 -18.58
CA LYS A 28 3.97 6.27 -19.21
C LYS A 28 3.61 5.06 -20.07
N ASP A 29 4.49 4.68 -21.00
CA ASP A 29 4.28 3.53 -21.88
C ASP A 29 4.69 2.21 -21.23
N LEU A 30 5.63 2.25 -20.29
CA LEU A 30 6.19 1.09 -19.62
C LEU A 30 5.22 0.46 -18.61
N VAL A 31 4.27 1.22 -18.06
CA VAL A 31 3.31 0.73 -17.06
C VAL A 31 1.90 0.52 -17.62
N LYS A 32 1.71 0.70 -18.92
CA LYS A 32 0.40 0.51 -19.55
C LYS A 32 -0.02 -0.96 -19.43
N SER A 33 -1.12 -1.20 -18.72
CA SER A 33 -1.65 -2.54 -18.49
C SER A 33 -3.17 -2.52 -18.35
N ASP A 34 -3.85 -3.46 -19.00
CA ASP A 34 -5.30 -3.63 -18.87
C ASP A 34 -5.66 -4.58 -17.71
N THR A 35 -4.70 -5.39 -17.27
CA THR A 35 -4.88 -6.46 -16.27
C THR A 35 -4.39 -6.09 -14.88
N VAL A 36 -3.56 -5.05 -14.75
CA VAL A 36 -2.96 -4.60 -13.48
C VAL A 36 -3.40 -3.17 -13.17
N ASP A 37 -3.85 -2.93 -11.94
CA ASP A 37 -4.05 -1.57 -11.43
C ASP A 37 -2.70 -0.98 -11.01
N VAL A 38 -2.34 0.17 -11.57
CA VAL A 38 -1.07 0.86 -11.29
C VAL A 38 -1.33 2.10 -10.46
N VAL A 39 -0.61 2.26 -9.35
CA VAL A 39 -0.73 3.41 -8.45
C VAL A 39 0.63 4.05 -8.19
N TYR A 40 0.73 5.37 -8.29
CA TYR A 40 1.89 6.14 -7.80
C TYR A 40 1.53 6.83 -6.49
N CYS A 41 2.12 6.39 -5.39
CA CYS A 41 2.02 7.03 -4.09
C CYS A 41 3.20 7.97 -3.91
N VAL A 42 2.94 9.27 -3.85
CA VAL A 42 3.96 10.33 -3.98
C VAL A 42 3.96 11.29 -2.79
N PRO A 43 5.08 12.01 -2.54
CA PRO A 43 5.10 13.11 -1.58
C PRO A 43 3.99 14.12 -1.84
N ALA A 44 3.47 14.72 -0.77
CA ALA A 44 2.36 15.66 -0.87
C ALA A 44 2.60 16.82 -1.85
N ILE A 45 3.84 17.30 -1.94
CA ILE A 45 4.24 18.38 -2.85
C ILE A 45 4.21 17.97 -4.33
N ASP A 46 4.23 16.67 -4.62
CA ASP A 46 4.28 16.10 -5.96
C ASP A 46 2.89 15.65 -6.45
N ILE A 47 1.88 15.58 -5.58
CA ILE A 47 0.53 15.08 -5.91
C ILE A 47 -0.07 15.81 -7.12
N ILE A 48 -0.20 17.14 -7.06
CA ILE A 48 -0.84 17.92 -8.15
C ILE A 48 -0.06 17.77 -9.47
N PRO A 49 1.28 17.96 -9.51
CA PRO A 49 2.08 17.71 -10.70
C PRO A 49 1.91 16.30 -11.29
N VAL A 50 1.90 15.27 -10.43
CA VAL A 50 1.76 13.86 -10.86
C VAL A 50 0.36 13.58 -11.39
N VAL A 51 -0.68 14.07 -10.71
CA VAL A 51 -2.08 13.97 -11.17
C VAL A 51 -2.25 14.58 -12.56
N GLU A 52 -1.63 15.74 -12.83
CA GLU A 52 -1.63 16.32 -14.17
C GLU A 52 -0.88 15.45 -15.18
N ALA A 53 0.32 14.97 -14.83
CA ALA A 53 1.19 14.22 -15.71
C ALA A 53 0.61 12.86 -16.14
N VAL A 54 -0.19 12.22 -15.29
CA VAL A 54 -0.81 10.91 -15.58
C VAL A 54 -2.15 11.00 -16.30
N LYS A 55 -2.68 12.21 -16.59
CA LYS A 55 -3.93 12.36 -17.33
C LYS A 55 -3.89 11.63 -18.67
N GLY A 56 -4.99 10.91 -18.97
CA GLY A 56 -5.10 10.10 -20.17
C GLY A 56 -4.42 8.73 -20.09
N THR A 57 -3.87 8.36 -18.93
CA THR A 57 -3.36 7.01 -18.66
C THR A 57 -4.31 6.25 -17.72
N ASN A 58 -4.02 4.96 -17.48
CA ASN A 58 -4.70 4.12 -16.48
C ASN A 58 -4.07 4.24 -15.07
N VAL A 59 -3.02 5.05 -14.92
CA VAL A 59 -2.30 5.18 -13.65
C VAL A 59 -3.10 6.02 -12.66
N LYS A 60 -3.20 5.53 -11.44
CA LYS A 60 -3.87 6.16 -10.31
C LYS A 60 -2.85 6.89 -9.43
N VAL A 61 -3.29 7.92 -8.72
CA VAL A 61 -2.43 8.64 -7.76
C VAL A 61 -2.86 8.36 -6.34
N GLY A 62 -1.87 8.06 -5.50
CA GLY A 62 -2.00 7.85 -4.08
C GLY A 62 -1.23 8.89 -3.26
N ALA A 63 -1.70 9.15 -2.04
CA ALA A 63 -0.93 9.88 -1.03
C ALA A 63 -0.19 8.91 -0.11
N GLU A 64 0.95 9.34 0.43
CA GLU A 64 1.75 8.53 1.35
C GLU A 64 1.25 8.58 2.81
N ASN A 65 0.38 9.53 3.14
CA ASN A 65 -0.25 9.68 4.44
C ASN A 65 -1.44 10.67 4.37
N MET A 66 -2.31 10.63 5.37
CA MET A 66 -3.28 11.69 5.67
C MET A 66 -3.60 11.76 7.16
N TYR A 67 -4.24 12.83 7.58
CA TYR A 67 -4.81 12.97 8.93
C TYR A 67 -6.30 12.64 8.95
N TYR A 68 -6.81 12.23 10.12
CA TYR A 68 -8.17 11.72 10.26
C TYR A 68 -9.22 12.78 10.61
N GLU A 69 -8.80 13.98 11.01
CA GLU A 69 -9.72 15.09 11.29
C GLU A 69 -10.11 15.80 9.98
N GLU A 70 -11.31 16.38 9.93
CA GLU A 70 -11.80 17.12 8.77
C GLU A 70 -10.93 18.34 8.46
N LYS A 71 -10.65 19.14 9.49
CA LYS A 71 -9.85 20.37 9.47
C LYS A 71 -9.51 20.79 10.90
N GLY A 72 -8.51 21.65 11.07
CA GLY A 72 -8.23 22.24 12.38
C GLY A 72 -6.78 22.68 12.55
N ALA A 73 -6.39 22.87 13.81
CA ALA A 73 -5.05 23.30 14.20
C ALA A 73 -4.05 22.13 14.18
N TYR A 74 -3.80 21.59 12.99
CA TYR A 74 -2.90 20.46 12.74
C TYR A 74 -1.80 20.88 11.76
N THR A 75 -0.94 21.82 12.20
CA THR A 75 0.11 22.39 11.34
C THR A 75 0.98 21.31 10.71
N GLY A 76 1.00 21.26 9.38
CA GLY A 76 1.78 20.30 8.60
C GLY A 76 1.02 19.03 8.18
N GLU A 77 -0.16 18.78 8.76
CA GLU A 77 -1.00 17.65 8.37
C GLU A 77 -1.88 17.97 7.15
N ILE A 78 -2.31 16.93 6.45
CA ILE A 78 -3.14 17.01 5.24
C ILE A 78 -4.45 16.27 5.48
N SER A 79 -5.58 16.92 5.22
CA SER A 79 -6.89 16.29 5.39
C SER A 79 -7.26 15.42 4.20
N ALA A 80 -8.19 14.48 4.41
CA ALA A 80 -8.71 13.63 3.34
C ALA A 80 -9.40 14.43 2.22
N GLU A 81 -10.07 15.54 2.57
CA GLU A 81 -10.72 16.43 1.60
C GLU A 81 -9.71 17.11 0.69
N MET A 82 -8.57 17.58 1.23
CA MET A 82 -7.50 18.17 0.43
C MET A 82 -6.94 17.18 -0.59
N LEU A 83 -6.74 15.92 -0.18
CA LEU A 83 -6.28 14.88 -1.09
C LEU A 83 -7.31 14.57 -2.18
N LYS A 84 -8.58 14.47 -1.80
CA LYS A 84 -9.65 14.18 -2.75
C LYS A 84 -9.79 15.26 -3.81
N ASP A 85 -9.75 16.53 -3.40
CA ASP A 85 -9.78 17.69 -4.31
C ASP A 85 -8.57 17.71 -5.26
N ALA A 86 -7.39 17.33 -4.76
CA ALA A 86 -6.18 17.21 -5.57
C ALA A 86 -6.19 16.04 -6.58
N GLY A 87 -7.23 15.20 -6.59
CA GLY A 87 -7.38 14.07 -7.52
C GLY A 87 -6.80 12.74 -7.03
N VAL A 88 -6.51 12.62 -5.73
CA VAL A 88 -6.01 11.37 -5.12
C VAL A 88 -7.14 10.32 -5.05
N GLU A 89 -6.80 9.07 -5.35
CA GLU A 89 -7.72 7.93 -5.29
C GLU A 89 -7.32 6.91 -4.20
N TYR A 90 -6.03 6.82 -3.86
CA TYR A 90 -5.50 5.89 -2.86
C TYR A 90 -4.76 6.62 -1.72
N VAL A 91 -4.66 6.01 -0.55
CA VAL A 91 -3.82 6.55 0.53
C VAL A 91 -3.15 5.44 1.31
N ILE A 92 -1.83 5.50 1.44
CA ILE A 92 -1.07 4.61 2.31
C ILE A 92 -1.35 4.99 3.77
N ILE A 93 -1.70 3.99 4.59
CA ILE A 93 -1.98 4.16 6.02
C ILE A 93 -1.16 3.15 6.80
N GLY A 94 -0.45 3.61 7.82
CA GLY A 94 0.26 2.71 8.75
C GLY A 94 1.54 2.11 8.18
N HIS A 95 2.17 2.76 7.19
CA HIS A 95 3.49 2.32 6.71
C HIS A 95 4.48 2.21 7.88
N SER A 96 5.37 1.21 7.82
CA SER A 96 6.33 0.91 8.89
C SER A 96 7.12 2.13 9.39
N GLU A 97 7.61 2.97 8.48
CA GLU A 97 8.32 4.23 8.82
C GLU A 97 7.45 5.22 9.62
N ARG A 98 6.13 5.23 9.41
CA ARG A 98 5.19 6.07 10.18
C ARG A 98 4.90 5.50 11.55
N ARG A 99 4.75 4.18 11.65
CA ARG A 99 4.62 3.48 12.94
C ARG A 99 5.88 3.68 13.79
N ASP A 100 7.06 3.58 13.18
CA ASP A 100 8.33 3.71 13.90
C ASP A 100 8.74 5.17 14.15
N TYR A 101 9.00 5.98 13.12
CA TYR A 101 9.57 7.32 13.32
C TYR A 101 8.57 8.32 13.87
N PHE A 102 7.30 8.21 13.46
CA PHE A 102 6.23 9.15 13.79
C PHE A 102 5.25 8.60 14.83
N LYS A 103 5.50 7.40 15.36
CA LYS A 103 4.77 6.77 16.47
C LYS A 103 3.26 6.66 16.22
N GLU A 104 2.87 6.36 14.99
CA GLU A 104 1.47 6.09 14.67
C GLU A 104 1.02 4.74 15.29
N CYS A 105 0.13 4.81 16.30
CA CYS A 105 -0.55 3.66 16.90
C CYS A 105 -1.72 3.16 16.02
N ASP A 106 -2.10 1.90 16.19
CA ASP A 106 -3.30 1.31 15.55
C ASP A 106 -4.58 2.11 15.85
N CYS A 107 -4.65 2.74 17.03
CA CYS A 107 -5.74 3.61 17.42
C CYS A 107 -5.92 4.84 16.50
N MET A 108 -4.83 5.42 16.01
CA MET A 108 -4.84 6.51 15.06
C MET A 108 -5.07 5.99 13.64
N LEU A 109 -4.48 4.85 13.30
CA LEU A 109 -4.63 4.24 11.98
C LEU A 109 -6.07 3.81 11.70
N ASN A 110 -6.78 3.25 12.68
CA ASN A 110 -8.22 2.96 12.55
C ASN A 110 -9.04 4.21 12.21
N LYS A 111 -8.75 5.35 12.84
CA LYS A 111 -9.41 6.62 12.53
C LYS A 111 -9.11 7.05 11.09
N LYS A 112 -7.86 6.91 10.63
CA LYS A 112 -7.48 7.23 9.26
C LYS A 112 -8.17 6.32 8.25
N VAL A 113 -8.23 5.01 8.49
CA VAL A 113 -8.92 4.05 7.61
C VAL A 113 -10.38 4.44 7.44
N LYS A 114 -11.09 4.71 8.55
CA LYS A 114 -12.49 5.17 8.51
C LYS A 114 -12.63 6.49 7.75
N LYS A 115 -11.76 7.47 8.02
CA LYS A 115 -11.81 8.77 7.35
C LYS A 115 -11.53 8.65 5.85
N ALA A 116 -10.65 7.74 5.44
CA ALA A 116 -10.37 7.50 4.02
C ALA A 116 -11.63 7.03 3.29
N PHE A 117 -12.34 6.04 3.84
CA PHE A 117 -13.60 5.59 3.26
C PHE A 117 -14.69 6.67 3.28
N GLU A 118 -14.82 7.45 4.36
CA GLU A 118 -15.77 8.57 4.46
C GLU A 118 -15.55 9.60 3.33
N ALA A 119 -14.28 9.87 2.99
CA ALA A 119 -13.90 10.81 1.93
C ALA A 119 -13.88 10.17 0.52
N GLY A 120 -14.20 8.89 0.38
CA GLY A 120 -14.15 8.17 -0.91
C GLY A 120 -12.71 7.99 -1.44
N LEU A 121 -11.75 7.80 -0.54
CA LEU A 121 -10.38 7.36 -0.82
C LEU A 121 -10.25 5.87 -0.51
N THR A 122 -9.38 5.17 -1.26
CA THR A 122 -9.11 3.74 -1.05
C THR A 122 -7.87 3.58 -0.16
N PRO A 123 -7.99 3.07 1.08
CA PRO A 123 -6.85 2.86 1.93
C PRO A 123 -5.98 1.67 1.46
N ILE A 124 -4.66 1.86 1.49
CA ILE A 124 -3.65 0.81 1.43
C ILE A 124 -3.10 0.68 2.86
N LEU A 125 -3.62 -0.27 3.62
CA LEU A 125 -3.27 -0.47 5.03
C LEU A 125 -2.02 -1.34 5.14
N CYS A 126 -0.93 -0.78 5.64
CA CYS A 126 0.31 -1.51 5.86
C CYS A 126 0.33 -2.21 7.23
N CYS A 127 0.84 -3.44 7.24
CA CYS A 127 1.10 -4.23 8.45
C CYS A 127 2.40 -5.03 8.30
N GLY A 128 2.99 -5.44 9.41
CA GLY A 128 4.23 -6.21 9.40
C GLY A 128 4.94 -6.26 10.73
N GLU A 129 5.87 -7.21 10.83
CA GLU A 129 6.64 -7.52 12.03
C GLU A 129 8.10 -7.06 11.93
N SER A 130 8.71 -6.77 13.08
CA SER A 130 10.15 -6.55 13.23
C SER A 130 10.95 -7.86 13.13
N LEU A 131 12.28 -7.76 12.97
CA LEU A 131 13.15 -8.93 12.99
C LEU A 131 13.03 -9.69 14.33
N GLU A 132 13.00 -8.95 15.44
CA GLU A 132 12.87 -9.53 16.78
C GLU A 132 11.54 -10.30 16.93
N GLN A 133 10.43 -9.73 16.46
CA GLN A 133 9.13 -10.40 16.48
C GLN A 133 9.12 -11.67 15.61
N ARG A 134 9.80 -11.64 14.46
CA ARG A 134 9.99 -12.82 13.60
C ARG A 134 10.81 -13.89 14.31
N GLU A 135 11.93 -13.53 14.91
CA GLU A 135 12.82 -14.45 15.64
C GLU A 135 12.17 -15.02 16.91
N MET A 136 11.24 -14.28 17.52
CA MET A 136 10.39 -14.74 18.63
C MET A 136 9.23 -15.63 18.18
N ASN A 137 9.03 -15.84 16.87
CA ASN A 137 7.92 -16.59 16.28
C ASN A 137 6.52 -16.03 16.62
N VAL A 138 6.41 -14.70 16.74
CA VAL A 138 5.12 -14.01 17.03
C VAL A 138 4.60 -13.23 15.82
N THR A 139 5.11 -13.47 14.62
CA THR A 139 4.74 -12.76 13.39
C THR A 139 3.24 -12.68 13.19
N MET A 140 2.54 -13.81 13.20
CA MET A 140 1.10 -13.82 12.95
C MET A 140 0.29 -13.29 14.12
N ASP A 141 0.72 -13.50 15.36
CA ASP A 141 0.05 -12.91 16.53
C ASP A 141 0.09 -11.38 16.47
N TRP A 142 1.25 -10.84 16.11
CA TRP A 142 1.47 -9.40 15.95
C TRP A 142 0.66 -8.81 14.79
N ILE A 143 0.74 -9.42 13.61
CA ILE A 143 0.01 -8.93 12.42
C ILE A 143 -1.50 -9.02 12.64
N ARG A 144 -1.99 -10.08 13.30
CA ARG A 144 -3.42 -10.20 13.64
C ARG A 144 -3.87 -9.10 14.60
N LEU A 145 -3.04 -8.72 15.56
CA LEU A 145 -3.32 -7.57 16.44
C LEU A 145 -3.45 -6.27 15.64
N GLN A 146 -2.53 -6.00 14.71
CA GLN A 146 -2.58 -4.82 13.84
C GLN A 146 -3.88 -4.80 13.03
N ILE A 147 -4.14 -5.87 12.25
CA ILE A 147 -5.33 -5.97 11.38
C ILE A 147 -6.64 -5.83 12.18
N LYS A 148 -6.74 -6.52 13.33
CA LYS A 148 -7.94 -6.43 14.18
C LYS A 148 -8.14 -5.03 14.75
N SER A 149 -7.07 -4.37 15.17
CA SER A 149 -7.13 -3.03 15.76
C SER A 149 -7.43 -1.96 14.71
N ASP A 150 -6.77 -2.05 13.56
CA ASP A 150 -6.88 -1.08 12.47
C ASP A 150 -8.24 -1.12 11.78
N LEU A 151 -8.94 -2.27 11.81
CA LEU A 151 -10.23 -2.46 11.15
C LEU A 151 -11.45 -2.47 12.08
N VAL A 152 -11.31 -2.14 13.37
CA VAL A 152 -12.46 -2.05 14.29
C VAL A 152 -13.53 -1.13 13.72
N GLY A 153 -14.75 -1.64 13.51
CA GLY A 153 -15.89 -0.87 13.01
C GLY A 153 -15.79 -0.46 11.54
N VAL A 154 -14.89 -1.06 10.77
CA VAL A 154 -14.90 -1.01 9.30
C VAL A 154 -15.84 -2.12 8.80
N THR A 155 -16.66 -1.83 7.79
CA THR A 155 -17.63 -2.79 7.26
C THR A 155 -16.99 -3.80 6.32
N ALA A 156 -17.62 -4.97 6.13
CA ALA A 156 -17.16 -5.98 5.17
C ALA A 156 -17.00 -5.39 3.76
N ASP A 157 -17.94 -4.59 3.27
CA ASP A 157 -17.87 -4.00 1.93
C ASP A 157 -16.75 -2.95 1.79
N GLN A 158 -16.42 -2.24 2.87
CA GLN A 158 -15.24 -1.39 2.91
C GLN A 158 -13.96 -2.25 2.82
N VAL A 159 -13.86 -3.33 3.59
CA VAL A 159 -12.69 -4.25 3.53
C VAL A 159 -12.53 -4.90 2.15
N LYS A 160 -13.63 -5.23 1.46
CA LYS A 160 -13.57 -5.75 0.08
C LYS A 160 -12.95 -4.77 -0.91
N SER A 161 -13.12 -3.46 -0.68
CA SER A 161 -12.68 -2.42 -1.62
C SER A 161 -11.29 -1.85 -1.33
N MET A 162 -10.74 -2.09 -0.14
CA MET A 162 -9.38 -1.64 0.21
C MET A 162 -8.27 -2.58 -0.26
N VAL A 163 -7.05 -2.24 0.14
CA VAL A 163 -5.84 -3.02 -0.07
C VAL A 163 -5.12 -3.14 1.28
N ILE A 164 -4.59 -4.33 1.57
CA ILE A 164 -3.68 -4.56 2.71
C ILE A 164 -2.28 -4.78 2.13
N ALA A 165 -1.25 -4.17 2.69
CA ALA A 165 0.13 -4.38 2.28
C ALA A 165 0.92 -5.04 3.42
N TYR A 166 1.34 -6.28 3.21
CA TYR A 166 2.27 -6.96 4.11
C TYR A 166 3.70 -6.49 3.84
N GLU A 167 4.30 -5.84 4.82
CA GLU A 167 5.66 -5.31 4.75
C GLU A 167 6.53 -5.92 5.87
N PRO A 168 7.28 -7.01 5.63
CA PRO A 168 8.24 -7.52 6.61
C PRO A 168 9.29 -6.43 6.88
N ILE A 169 9.23 -5.79 8.05
CA ILE A 169 10.03 -4.59 8.36
C ILE A 169 11.52 -4.92 8.25
N TRP A 170 11.89 -6.14 8.63
CA TRP A 170 13.24 -6.67 8.55
C TRP A 170 13.79 -6.83 7.13
N ALA A 171 12.93 -6.82 6.11
CA ALA A 171 13.30 -6.93 4.70
C ALA A 171 13.31 -5.58 3.95
N ILE A 172 12.92 -4.48 4.60
CA ILE A 172 12.83 -3.15 3.96
C ILE A 172 14.22 -2.50 3.95
N GLY A 173 14.84 -2.38 2.77
CA GLY A 173 16.09 -1.63 2.60
C GLY A 173 17.33 -2.27 3.25
N THR A 174 17.22 -3.50 3.76
CA THR A 174 18.31 -4.22 4.45
C THR A 174 19.11 -5.13 3.52
N GLY A 175 18.64 -5.35 2.28
CA GLY A 175 19.17 -6.36 1.36
C GLY A 175 18.81 -7.80 1.74
N LYS A 176 18.21 -8.04 2.91
CA LYS A 176 17.54 -9.30 3.24
C LYS A 176 16.16 -9.28 2.59
N THR A 177 15.82 -10.33 1.87
CA THR A 177 14.51 -10.47 1.21
C THR A 177 13.82 -11.68 1.82
N ALA A 178 12.54 -11.58 2.15
CA ALA A 178 11.77 -12.76 2.51
C ALA A 178 11.71 -13.71 1.32
N THR A 179 11.74 -15.02 1.58
CA THR A 179 11.50 -15.98 0.49
C THR A 179 10.06 -15.86 0.02
N THR A 180 9.80 -16.29 -1.20
CA THR A 180 8.45 -16.32 -1.77
C THR A 180 7.47 -17.09 -0.88
N GLU A 181 7.92 -18.20 -0.28
CA GLU A 181 7.12 -19.01 0.64
C GLU A 181 6.81 -18.24 1.93
N GLN A 182 7.76 -17.48 2.47
CA GLN A 182 7.53 -16.66 3.67
C GLN A 182 6.54 -15.52 3.39
N ALA A 183 6.61 -14.91 2.21
CA ALA A 183 5.64 -13.91 1.78
C ALA A 183 4.24 -14.51 1.65
N GLN A 184 4.13 -15.66 0.97
CA GLN A 184 2.86 -16.38 0.79
C GLN A 184 2.26 -16.84 2.11
N GLU A 185 3.06 -17.39 3.03
CA GLU A 185 2.63 -17.84 4.36
C GLU A 185 1.91 -16.71 5.12
N VAL A 186 2.52 -15.53 5.17
CA VAL A 186 1.99 -14.39 5.92
C VAL A 186 0.80 -13.74 5.20
N CYS A 187 0.85 -13.58 3.87
CA CYS A 187 -0.29 -13.07 3.10
C CYS A 187 -1.53 -13.97 3.25
N LYS A 188 -1.33 -15.29 3.21
CA LYS A 188 -2.40 -16.25 3.52
C LYS A 188 -2.90 -16.07 4.95
N GLY A 189 -2.01 -15.96 5.93
CA GLY A 189 -2.39 -15.74 7.33
C GLY A 189 -3.19 -14.46 7.56
N ILE A 190 -2.90 -13.38 6.82
CA ILE A 190 -3.69 -12.14 6.80
C ILE A 190 -5.08 -12.43 6.21
N ARG A 191 -5.16 -13.14 5.08
CA ARG A 191 -6.44 -13.49 4.46
C ARG A 191 -7.32 -14.34 5.39
N ASP A 192 -6.72 -15.32 6.05
CA ASP A 192 -7.39 -16.16 7.06
C ASP A 192 -7.91 -15.30 8.23
N CYS A 193 -7.13 -14.29 8.67
CA CYS A 193 -7.57 -13.33 9.69
C CYS A 193 -8.79 -12.52 9.23
N ILE A 194 -8.82 -12.07 7.98
CA ILE A 194 -9.98 -11.37 7.41
C ILE A 194 -11.20 -12.29 7.34
N ALA A 195 -11.02 -13.56 6.96
CA ALA A 195 -12.11 -14.54 6.93
C ALA A 195 -12.72 -14.79 8.31
N GLU A 196 -11.89 -14.82 9.36
CA GLU A 196 -12.32 -14.94 10.76
C GLU A 196 -13.08 -13.70 11.23
N MET A 197 -12.62 -12.50 10.86
CA MET A 197 -13.23 -11.24 11.32
C MET A 197 -14.55 -10.92 10.61
N TYR A 198 -14.71 -11.34 9.36
CA TYR A 198 -15.84 -10.98 8.51
C TYR A 198 -16.53 -12.22 7.95
N ASP A 199 -16.01 -12.74 6.82
CA ASP A 199 -16.47 -13.95 6.14
C ASP A 199 -15.52 -14.30 4.98
N ALA A 200 -15.72 -15.48 4.40
CA ALA A 200 -14.94 -15.94 3.23
C ALA A 200 -15.10 -15.03 2.01
N ALA A 201 -16.29 -14.44 1.78
CA ALA A 201 -16.52 -13.58 0.62
C ALA A 201 -15.69 -12.28 0.70
N THR A 202 -15.52 -11.75 1.89
CA THR A 202 -14.70 -10.56 2.18
C THR A 202 -13.22 -10.88 2.02
N ALA A 203 -12.78 -12.02 2.58
CA ALA A 203 -11.41 -12.49 2.46
C ALA A 203 -11.00 -12.79 1.01
N GLU A 204 -11.90 -13.34 0.19
CA GLU A 204 -11.64 -13.62 -1.22
C GLU A 204 -11.64 -12.38 -2.12
N ALA A 205 -12.24 -11.27 -1.67
CA ALA A 205 -12.33 -10.04 -2.45
C ALA A 205 -11.23 -9.03 -2.10
N VAL A 206 -10.80 -8.94 -0.83
CA VAL A 206 -9.74 -8.01 -0.41
C VAL A 206 -8.43 -8.35 -1.13
N ARG A 207 -7.73 -7.31 -1.59
CA ARG A 207 -6.41 -7.43 -2.21
C ARG A 207 -5.31 -7.33 -1.15
N ILE A 208 -4.35 -8.25 -1.18
CA ILE A 208 -3.20 -8.28 -0.27
C ILE A 208 -1.92 -8.15 -1.09
N GLN A 209 -1.23 -7.03 -0.94
CA GLN A 209 0.07 -6.78 -1.55
C GLN A 209 1.20 -7.29 -0.66
N TYR A 210 2.32 -7.62 -1.29
CA TYR A 210 3.60 -7.80 -0.62
C TYR A 210 4.52 -6.59 -0.84
N GLY A 211 5.13 -6.06 0.21
CA GLY A 211 5.95 -4.84 0.17
C GLY A 211 7.45 -5.02 0.50
N GLY A 212 7.91 -6.25 0.73
CA GLY A 212 9.31 -6.50 1.11
C GLY A 212 10.26 -6.66 -0.08
N SER A 213 11.05 -5.64 -0.42
CA SER A 213 12.13 -5.71 -1.43
C SER A 213 11.70 -6.28 -2.81
N VAL A 214 10.49 -5.96 -3.26
CA VAL A 214 10.00 -6.30 -4.61
C VAL A 214 10.85 -5.62 -5.69
N ASN A 215 11.24 -6.37 -6.71
CA ASN A 215 12.01 -5.90 -7.85
C ASN A 215 11.67 -6.69 -9.12
N ALA A 216 12.20 -6.27 -10.27
CA ALA A 216 11.87 -6.89 -11.56
C ALA A 216 12.26 -8.38 -11.65
N SER A 217 13.24 -8.86 -10.88
CA SER A 217 13.66 -10.26 -10.94
C SER A 217 12.82 -11.22 -10.09
N ASN A 218 12.07 -10.72 -9.10
CA ASN A 218 11.25 -11.56 -8.20
C ASN A 218 9.73 -11.31 -8.32
N ALA A 219 9.30 -10.27 -9.05
CA ALA A 219 7.89 -9.92 -9.18
C ALA A 219 7.01 -11.06 -9.69
N ALA A 220 7.42 -11.74 -10.78
CA ALA A 220 6.66 -12.83 -11.39
C ALA A 220 6.43 -14.01 -10.42
N GLU A 221 7.45 -14.36 -9.64
CA GLU A 221 7.39 -15.45 -8.67
C GLU A 221 6.50 -15.09 -7.47
N LEU A 222 6.64 -13.87 -6.94
CA LEU A 222 5.85 -13.36 -5.82
C LEU A 222 4.37 -13.22 -6.21
N PHE A 223 4.07 -12.61 -7.35
CA PHE A 223 2.69 -12.36 -7.77
C PHE A 223 2.01 -13.60 -8.37
N GLY A 224 2.77 -14.67 -8.62
CA GLY A 224 2.22 -15.99 -8.93
C GLY A 224 1.69 -16.74 -7.71
N GLN A 225 1.93 -16.25 -6.50
CA GLN A 225 1.46 -16.90 -5.27
C GLN A 225 -0.05 -16.68 -5.04
N PRO A 226 -0.79 -17.68 -4.52
CA PRO A 226 -2.25 -17.62 -4.43
C PRO A 226 -2.83 -16.46 -3.61
N ASP A 227 -2.11 -16.00 -2.59
CA ASP A 227 -2.59 -14.98 -1.65
C ASP A 227 -1.91 -13.63 -1.83
N ILE A 228 -1.04 -13.48 -2.83
CA ILE A 228 -0.34 -12.23 -3.15
C ILE A 228 -0.98 -11.59 -4.39
N ASP A 229 -1.70 -10.49 -4.17
CA ASP A 229 -2.47 -9.78 -5.19
C ASP A 229 -1.71 -8.58 -5.79
N GLY A 230 -0.38 -8.58 -5.68
CA GLY A 230 0.51 -7.57 -6.22
C GLY A 230 1.50 -7.03 -5.20
N GLY A 231 1.97 -5.80 -5.40
CA GLY A 231 3.10 -5.28 -4.61
C GLY A 231 3.02 -3.81 -4.25
N LEU A 232 3.51 -3.49 -3.05
CA LEU A 232 3.81 -2.13 -2.62
C LEU A 232 5.32 -1.90 -2.76
N VAL A 233 5.72 -1.30 -3.88
CA VAL A 233 7.10 -1.26 -4.35
C VAL A 233 7.78 0.02 -3.88
N GLY A 234 8.87 -0.11 -3.11
CA GLY A 234 9.71 1.02 -2.69
C GLY A 234 10.64 1.50 -3.80
N GLY A 235 11.96 1.46 -3.57
CA GLY A 235 12.95 2.08 -4.45
C GLY A 235 12.97 1.62 -5.92
N ALA A 236 12.46 0.43 -6.24
CA ALA A 236 12.32 -0.03 -7.63
C ALA A 236 11.23 0.73 -8.40
N SER A 237 10.30 1.41 -7.71
CA SER A 237 9.27 2.26 -8.32
C SER A 237 9.80 3.60 -8.84
N LEU A 238 11.02 3.97 -8.47
CA LEU A 238 11.66 5.24 -8.86
C LEU A 238 12.44 5.14 -10.19
N LYS A 239 12.29 4.06 -10.95
CA LYS A 239 13.09 3.72 -12.14
C LYS A 239 12.25 3.00 -13.19
N ALA A 240 12.71 2.98 -14.45
CA ALA A 240 12.10 2.23 -15.56
C ALA A 240 11.80 0.75 -15.26
N ASP A 241 12.59 0.11 -14.38
CA ASP A 241 12.36 -1.28 -13.95
C ASP A 241 10.97 -1.50 -13.33
N PHE A 242 10.31 -0.44 -12.84
CA PHE A 242 8.92 -0.52 -12.38
C PHE A 242 7.98 -1.04 -13.48
N GLY A 243 8.21 -0.71 -14.75
CA GLY A 243 7.42 -1.25 -15.86
C GLY A 243 7.53 -2.77 -16.00
N LYS A 244 8.68 -3.37 -15.66
CA LYS A 244 8.84 -4.83 -15.63
C LYS A 244 8.12 -5.47 -14.46
N ILE A 245 7.98 -4.75 -13.33
CA ILE A 245 7.21 -5.21 -12.17
C ILE A 245 5.72 -5.14 -12.46
N VAL A 246 5.26 -4.10 -13.17
CA VAL A 246 3.86 -3.98 -13.60
C VAL A 246 3.49 -5.05 -14.64
N ASN A 247 4.40 -5.36 -15.56
CA ASN A 247 4.19 -6.35 -16.63
C ASN A 247 4.89 -7.69 -16.34
N PHE A 248 4.94 -8.08 -15.07
CA PHE A 248 5.59 -9.28 -14.56
C PHE A 248 5.19 -10.58 -15.28
#